data_AF-A0AAU3AI87-F1
#
_entry.id   AF-A0AAU3AI87-F1
#
_cell.length_a   1.000
_cell.length_b   1.000
_cell.length_c   1.000
_cell.angle_alpha   90.00
_cell.angle_beta   90.00
_cell.angle_gamma   90.00
#
_symmetry.space_group_name_H-M   'P 1'
#
loop_
_entity.id
_entity.type
_entity.pdbx_description
1 polymer ?
#
loop_
_entity_poly.entity_id
_entity_poly.type
_entity_poly.pdbx_seq_one_letter_code
_entity_poly.pdbx_strand_id
1 'polypeptide(L)'
;MQAKEQEGSSACTEAEAGAAAAAASETATNTKADTATDAAAIEEAEALLHQGRLVEARQAAQRALDTGGPAARLYTALGRAHAAEGDDDHDDRAEAVYRAGLDAFPEDIDLLSAYAELCLNADYLERPGRHRRGPELAARVRELAPGSVQALRAERAAGGKGAPKPVRVQRHDARLVLKLSPAPRTAADRTRIQAGARPEDERLAVLAETLDTLVRPGRGPLRLMVVHPLASTLLSWASYAAILLAVPALHLSAWAACAAVLPLLPSAVLQLILRGARRRARTHTSTAPTHTPQDLTFPVLPPVPTPTPRDRITDALVLATAVGAAAGSVTWSQIQYRDYPRYTVAAPLSLGNVDRLELTPAQQGMADQLNVNFAGVAHETFAYVYGNEELGRTAFAVFGATGDFHQMTPDLLNELRHGLETSGLTVSAEWNADPGRYGGWMKCVTYKPAVSVPEVACGWADKGSMGIVITADRGSGGSVGRNSAADAARQAREAVLHRGAERPGPEV
;
A
#
# COMPACT_ATOMS: atom_id res chain seq x y z
N MET A 1 -12.70 83.08 -84.50
CA MET A 1 -12.04 82.27 -85.55
C MET A 1 -11.19 81.23 -84.86
N GLN A 2 -11.68 79.98 -84.89
CA GLN A 2 -11.01 78.78 -85.44
C GLN A 2 -10.07 78.14 -84.41
N ALA A 3 -10.44 77.06 -83.71
CA ALA A 3 -10.86 75.71 -84.13
C ALA A 3 -9.72 74.83 -84.70
N LYS A 4 -9.65 73.63 -84.12
CA LYS A 4 -9.23 72.31 -84.65
C LYS A 4 -7.78 71.79 -84.44
N GLU A 5 -7.78 70.63 -83.77
CA GLU A 5 -7.26 69.30 -84.21
C GLU A 5 -5.97 68.70 -83.65
N GLN A 6 -6.10 67.38 -83.42
CA GLN A 6 -5.13 66.27 -83.29
C GLN A 6 -4.49 66.06 -81.91
N GLU A 7 -4.90 65.09 -81.07
CA GLU A 7 -5.22 63.65 -81.27
C GLU A 7 -4.10 62.84 -81.94
N GLY A 8 -3.40 62.03 -81.13
CA GLY A 8 -2.53 60.95 -81.61
C GLY A 8 -1.33 60.65 -80.70
N SER A 9 -1.50 59.87 -79.63
CA SER A 9 -0.48 58.92 -79.11
C SER A 9 -1.03 58.12 -77.92
N SER A 10 -1.79 57.07 -78.20
CA SER A 10 -2.23 56.08 -77.21
C SER A 10 -2.23 54.70 -77.87
N ALA A 11 -1.05 54.18 -78.18
CA ALA A 11 -0.92 52.83 -78.75
C ALA A 11 0.43 52.16 -78.41
N CYS A 12 1.07 52.51 -77.28
CA CYS A 12 2.28 51.81 -76.81
C CYS A 12 2.23 51.38 -75.33
N THR A 13 1.10 51.53 -74.63
CA THR A 13 0.96 51.14 -73.21
C THR A 13 0.11 49.89 -72.97
N GLU A 14 -0.47 49.28 -74.02
CA GLU A 14 -1.31 48.08 -73.86
C GLU A 14 -0.58 46.75 -74.09
N ALA A 15 0.65 46.77 -74.63
CA ALA A 15 1.44 45.55 -74.83
C ALA A 15 2.27 45.12 -73.59
N GLU A 16 2.65 46.05 -72.71
CA GLU A 16 3.38 45.72 -71.46
C GLU A 16 2.47 45.34 -70.29
N ALA A 17 1.19 45.77 -70.31
CA ALA A 17 0.22 45.42 -69.26
C ALA A 17 -0.28 43.96 -69.37
N GLY A 18 -0.30 43.38 -70.57
CA GLY A 18 -0.70 41.99 -70.81
C GLY A 18 0.33 40.96 -70.34
N ALA A 19 1.63 41.27 -70.44
CA ALA A 19 2.71 40.38 -69.99
C ALA A 19 2.86 40.36 -68.46
N ALA A 20 2.63 41.50 -67.78
CA ALA A 20 2.68 41.58 -66.33
C ALA A 20 1.50 40.87 -65.63
N ALA A 21 0.31 40.88 -66.24
CA ALA A 21 -0.87 40.18 -65.71
C ALA A 21 -0.78 38.65 -65.88
N ALA A 22 -0.19 38.17 -66.98
CA ALA A 22 0.06 36.73 -67.19
C ALA A 22 1.12 36.20 -66.22
N ALA A 23 2.22 36.93 -66.01
CA ALA A 23 3.26 36.54 -65.04
C ALA A 23 2.76 36.56 -63.58
N ALA A 24 1.90 37.52 -63.20
CA ALA A 24 1.31 37.57 -61.86
C ALA A 24 0.31 36.43 -61.61
N SER A 25 -0.46 36.03 -62.63
CA SER A 25 -1.39 34.90 -62.53
C SER A 25 -0.65 33.55 -62.44
N GLU A 26 0.45 33.38 -63.19
CA GLU A 26 1.26 32.16 -63.19
C GLU A 26 2.05 32.01 -61.87
N THR A 27 2.50 33.13 -61.28
CA THR A 27 3.14 33.16 -59.96
C THR A 27 2.15 32.82 -58.84
N ALA A 28 0.92 33.33 -58.89
CA ALA A 28 -0.10 33.03 -57.88
C ALA A 28 -0.59 31.56 -57.93
N THR A 29 -0.62 30.95 -59.11
CA THR A 29 -0.95 29.52 -59.26
C THR A 29 0.19 28.60 -58.79
N ASN A 30 1.46 28.98 -59.03
CA ASN A 30 2.61 28.20 -58.55
C ASN A 30 2.73 28.26 -57.02
N THR A 31 2.61 29.43 -56.38
CA THR A 31 2.65 29.52 -54.90
C THR A 31 1.54 28.70 -54.22
N LYS A 32 0.35 28.63 -54.83
CA LYS A 32 -0.76 27.83 -54.29
C LYS A 32 -0.55 26.32 -54.49
N ALA A 33 0.08 25.92 -55.59
CA ALA A 33 0.46 24.52 -55.82
C ALA A 33 1.57 24.09 -54.85
N ASP A 34 2.58 24.94 -54.64
CA ASP A 34 3.73 24.67 -53.77
C ASP A 34 3.31 24.53 -52.30
N THR A 35 2.45 25.41 -51.79
CA THR A 35 1.91 25.30 -50.42
C THR A 35 1.04 24.07 -50.19
N ALA A 36 0.34 23.57 -51.21
CA ALA A 36 -0.46 22.36 -51.12
C ALA A 36 0.41 21.10 -51.11
N THR A 37 1.53 21.11 -51.84
CA THR A 37 2.51 20.01 -51.82
C THR A 37 3.27 19.94 -50.49
N ASP A 38 3.59 21.08 -49.87
CA ASP A 38 4.27 21.12 -48.57
C ASP A 38 3.39 20.58 -47.44
N ALA A 39 2.09 20.93 -47.46
CA ALA A 39 1.13 20.42 -46.47
C ALA A 39 0.96 18.90 -46.56
N ALA A 40 0.86 18.35 -47.78
CA ALA A 40 0.77 16.91 -48.00
C ALA A 40 2.03 16.16 -47.51
N ALA A 41 3.22 16.73 -47.73
CA ALA A 41 4.48 16.14 -47.29
C ALA A 41 4.63 16.13 -45.75
N ILE A 42 4.14 17.18 -45.07
CA ILE A 42 4.07 17.23 -43.60
C ILE A 42 3.15 16.13 -43.06
N GLU A 43 1.95 16.01 -43.63
CA GLU A 43 0.97 15.00 -43.21
C GLU A 43 1.49 13.57 -43.43
N GLU A 44 2.17 13.31 -44.54
CA GLU A 44 2.80 12.02 -44.82
C GLU A 44 3.85 11.65 -43.75
N ALA A 45 4.76 12.59 -43.43
CA ALA A 45 5.80 12.36 -42.44
C ALA A 45 5.23 12.10 -41.03
N GLU A 46 4.22 12.87 -40.62
CA GLU A 46 3.54 12.69 -39.34
C GLU A 46 2.75 11.36 -39.29
N ALA A 47 2.08 10.98 -40.37
CA ALA A 47 1.36 9.72 -40.46
C ALA A 47 2.30 8.51 -40.33
N LEU A 48 3.45 8.55 -41.00
CA LEU A 48 4.49 7.51 -40.90
C LEU A 48 5.06 7.42 -39.49
N LEU A 49 5.29 8.56 -38.83
CA LEU A 49 5.74 8.61 -37.44
C LEU A 49 4.71 7.97 -36.50
N HIS A 50 3.43 8.30 -36.65
CA HIS A 50 2.35 7.71 -35.85
C HIS A 50 2.19 6.19 -36.06
N GLN A 51 2.56 5.68 -37.23
CA GLN A 51 2.58 4.25 -37.53
C GLN A 51 3.85 3.54 -37.03
N GLY A 52 4.82 4.26 -36.47
CA GLY A 52 6.10 3.70 -36.04
C GLY A 52 7.06 3.35 -37.19
N ARG A 53 6.79 3.84 -38.41
CA ARG A 53 7.66 3.63 -39.59
C ARG A 53 8.77 4.69 -39.61
N LEU A 54 9.65 4.63 -38.61
CA LEU A 54 10.59 5.70 -38.27
C LEU A 54 11.56 6.04 -39.42
N VAL A 55 12.13 5.03 -40.09
CA VAL A 55 13.04 5.23 -41.24
C VAL A 55 12.36 6.01 -42.35
N GLU A 56 11.13 5.63 -42.70
CA GLU A 56 10.37 6.25 -43.77
C GLU A 56 9.92 7.65 -43.40
N ALA A 57 9.50 7.87 -42.14
CA ALA A 57 9.17 9.19 -41.63
C ALA A 57 10.37 10.16 -41.75
N ARG A 58 11.59 9.69 -41.44
CA ARG A 58 12.82 10.47 -41.63
C ARG A 58 13.07 10.79 -43.10
N GLN A 59 12.95 9.81 -43.99
CA GLN A 59 13.16 10.00 -45.42
C GLN A 59 12.12 10.93 -46.05
N ALA A 60 10.86 10.84 -45.63
CA ALA A 60 9.79 11.73 -46.08
C ALA A 60 10.04 13.16 -45.60
N ALA A 61 10.30 13.35 -44.30
CA ALA A 61 10.57 14.67 -43.74
C ALA A 61 11.84 15.32 -44.32
N GLN A 62 12.92 14.57 -44.51
CA GLN A 62 14.15 15.09 -45.10
C GLN A 62 13.96 15.49 -46.57
N ARG A 63 13.32 14.63 -47.39
CA ARG A 63 13.02 14.98 -48.78
C ARG A 63 12.18 16.26 -48.86
N ALA A 64 11.18 16.38 -48.00
CA ALA A 64 10.33 17.57 -47.94
C ALA A 64 11.13 18.83 -47.57
N LEU A 65 12.06 18.73 -46.61
CA LEU A 65 12.96 19.84 -46.28
C LEU A 65 13.88 20.21 -47.45
N ASP A 66 14.38 19.22 -48.20
CA ASP A 66 15.29 19.43 -49.33
C ASP A 66 14.58 20.07 -50.53
N THR A 67 13.30 19.75 -50.75
CA THR A 67 12.54 20.22 -51.92
C THR A 67 11.64 21.42 -51.64
N GLY A 68 10.94 21.43 -50.51
CA GLY A 68 9.96 22.46 -50.12
C GLY A 68 10.53 23.53 -49.18
N GLY A 69 11.75 23.32 -48.67
CA GLY A 69 12.42 24.25 -47.77
C GLY A 69 12.03 24.07 -46.29
N PRO A 70 12.50 24.98 -45.42
CA PRO A 70 12.37 24.81 -43.98
C PRO A 70 10.92 24.98 -43.52
N ALA A 71 10.42 24.02 -42.72
CA ALA A 71 9.16 24.14 -42.01
C ALA A 71 9.27 23.54 -40.60
N ALA A 72 8.79 24.26 -39.57
CA ALA A 72 8.93 23.85 -38.16
C ALA A 72 8.33 22.46 -37.88
N ARG A 73 7.20 22.12 -38.52
CA ARG A 73 6.58 20.78 -38.41
C ARG A 73 7.45 19.67 -39.01
N LEU A 74 8.15 19.91 -40.12
CA LEU A 74 9.07 18.94 -40.71
C LEU A 74 10.29 18.70 -39.81
N TYR A 75 10.88 19.75 -39.24
CA TYR A 75 11.94 19.61 -38.24
C TYR A 75 11.45 18.85 -36.99
N THR A 76 10.23 19.13 -36.53
CA THR A 76 9.63 18.42 -35.38
C THR A 76 9.42 16.94 -35.69
N ALA A 77 8.85 16.60 -36.86
CA ALA A 77 8.61 15.23 -37.27
C ALA A 77 9.92 14.44 -37.46
N LEU A 78 10.91 15.04 -38.15
CA LEU A 78 12.24 14.45 -38.36
C LEU A 78 12.97 14.22 -37.03
N GLY A 79 12.98 15.20 -36.14
CA GLY A 79 13.60 15.08 -34.82
C GLY A 79 12.94 14.00 -33.95
N ARG A 80 11.60 13.92 -33.95
CA ARG A 80 10.87 12.86 -33.24
C ARG A 80 11.14 11.47 -33.81
N ALA A 81 11.23 11.36 -35.14
CA ALA A 81 11.55 10.10 -35.80
C ALA A 81 12.99 9.62 -35.51
N HIS A 82 13.93 10.53 -35.24
CA HIS A 82 15.24 10.19 -34.72
C HIS A 82 15.17 9.77 -33.25
N ALA A 83 14.60 10.59 -32.38
CA ALA A 83 14.52 10.32 -30.94
C ALA A 83 13.77 9.01 -30.59
N ALA A 84 12.82 8.59 -31.42
CA ALA A 84 12.04 7.36 -31.22
C ALA A 84 12.85 6.06 -31.40
N GLU A 85 14.02 6.09 -32.06
CA GLU A 85 14.90 4.92 -32.20
C GLU A 85 15.63 4.60 -30.89
N GLY A 86 15.83 5.60 -30.03
CA GLY A 86 16.36 5.42 -28.66
C GLY A 86 17.82 4.96 -28.58
N ASP A 87 18.62 5.18 -29.64
CA ASP A 87 20.07 4.97 -29.67
C ASP A 87 20.81 6.32 -29.65
N ASP A 88 22.00 6.37 -29.04
CA ASP A 88 22.77 7.58 -28.79
C ASP A 88 23.06 8.39 -30.06
N ASP A 89 23.40 7.69 -31.15
CA ASP A 89 23.66 8.28 -32.46
C ASP A 89 22.41 8.95 -33.04
N HIS A 90 21.24 8.34 -32.81
CA HIS A 90 19.96 8.87 -33.26
C HIS A 90 19.53 10.06 -32.40
N ASP A 91 19.81 10.02 -31.11
CA ASP A 91 19.57 11.10 -30.16
C ASP A 91 20.39 12.36 -30.48
N ASP A 92 21.66 12.19 -30.88
CA ASP A 92 22.51 13.30 -31.34
C ASP A 92 22.00 13.90 -32.66
N ARG A 93 21.52 13.06 -33.59
CA ARG A 93 20.88 13.54 -34.82
C ARG A 93 19.57 14.26 -34.53
N ALA A 94 18.75 13.75 -33.60
CA ALA A 94 17.52 14.42 -33.17
C ALA A 94 17.82 15.82 -32.63
N GLU A 95 18.82 15.93 -31.75
CA GLU A 95 19.25 17.22 -31.20
C GLU A 95 19.74 18.18 -32.30
N ALA A 96 20.54 17.71 -33.26
CA ALA A 96 21.00 18.52 -34.38
C ALA A 96 19.82 19.06 -35.22
N VAL A 97 18.83 18.21 -35.52
CA VAL A 97 17.62 18.58 -36.27
C VAL A 97 16.79 19.61 -35.51
N TYR A 98 16.57 19.42 -34.20
CA TYR A 98 15.82 20.37 -33.39
C TYR A 98 16.50 21.74 -33.31
N ARG A 99 17.84 21.77 -33.16
CA ARG A 99 18.59 23.02 -33.13
C ARG A 99 18.53 23.76 -34.47
N ALA A 100 18.73 23.05 -35.59
CA ALA A 100 18.60 23.63 -36.93
C ALA A 100 17.19 24.20 -37.16
N GLY A 101 16.15 23.48 -36.70
CA GLY A 101 14.79 23.99 -36.76
C GLY A 101 14.58 25.24 -35.89
N LEU A 102 15.15 25.30 -34.68
CA LEU A 102 15.00 26.45 -33.77
C LEU A 102 15.82 27.66 -34.23
N ASP A 103 16.91 27.46 -34.97
CA ASP A 103 17.63 28.54 -35.63
C ASP A 103 16.74 29.22 -36.71
N ALA A 104 15.88 28.45 -37.39
CA ALA A 104 14.91 28.96 -38.37
C ALA A 104 13.59 29.45 -37.73
N PHE A 105 13.13 28.80 -36.66
CA PHE A 105 11.84 29.01 -36.01
C PHE A 105 11.98 29.07 -34.48
N PRO A 106 12.55 30.15 -33.92
CA PRO A 106 12.98 30.21 -32.52
C PRO A 106 11.85 30.13 -31.49
N GLU A 107 10.61 30.43 -31.89
CA GLU A 107 9.44 30.47 -30.99
C GLU A 107 8.36 29.43 -31.33
N ASP A 108 8.67 28.47 -32.21
CA ASP A 108 7.72 27.39 -32.51
C ASP A 108 7.53 26.47 -31.30
N ILE A 109 6.28 26.39 -30.82
CA ILE A 109 5.94 25.72 -29.56
C ILE A 109 6.12 24.20 -29.66
N ASP A 110 5.76 23.61 -30.79
CA ASP A 110 5.85 22.16 -30.98
C ASP A 110 7.30 21.72 -31.07
N LEU A 111 8.14 22.49 -31.78
CA LEU A 111 9.57 22.26 -31.88
C LEU A 111 10.29 22.45 -30.54
N LEU A 112 10.03 23.56 -29.83
CA LEU A 112 10.57 23.81 -28.50
C LEU A 112 10.18 22.71 -27.50
N SER A 113 8.92 22.26 -27.53
CA SER A 113 8.44 21.20 -26.63
C SER A 113 9.06 19.85 -26.93
N ALA A 114 9.18 19.47 -28.20
CA ALA A 114 9.82 18.23 -28.62
C ALA A 114 11.31 18.22 -28.24
N TYR A 115 12.01 19.35 -28.40
CA TYR A 115 13.40 19.47 -27.98
C TYR A 115 13.57 19.46 -26.46
N ALA A 116 12.68 20.13 -25.72
CA ALA A 116 12.65 20.08 -24.27
C ALA A 116 12.51 18.64 -23.77
N GLU A 117 11.60 17.85 -24.35
CA GLU A 117 11.39 16.45 -23.99
C GLU A 117 12.62 15.59 -24.22
N LEU A 118 13.28 15.70 -25.39
CA LEU A 118 14.54 15.01 -25.65
C LEU A 118 15.59 15.37 -24.57
N CYS A 119 15.73 16.66 -24.25
CA CYS A 119 16.71 17.12 -23.27
C CYS A 119 16.41 16.65 -21.86
N LEU A 120 15.14 16.66 -21.45
CA LEU A 120 14.72 16.29 -20.11
C LEU A 120 14.80 14.79 -19.86
N ASN A 121 14.66 13.97 -20.90
CA ASN A 121 14.82 12.52 -20.84
C ASN A 121 16.28 12.06 -20.92
N ALA A 122 17.21 12.93 -21.30
CA ALA A 122 18.63 12.59 -21.40
C ALA A 122 19.23 12.27 -20.03
N ASP A 123 20.10 11.25 -19.96
CA ASP A 123 20.83 10.92 -18.74
C ASP A 123 21.81 12.05 -18.39
N TYR A 124 21.74 12.51 -17.14
CA TYR A 124 22.56 13.62 -16.65
C TYR A 124 24.06 13.27 -16.57
N LEU A 125 24.41 11.99 -16.44
CA LEU A 125 25.79 11.50 -16.38
C LEU A 125 26.41 11.40 -17.77
N GLU A 126 25.64 10.87 -18.73
CA GLU A 126 26.14 10.63 -20.09
C GLU A 126 26.11 11.90 -20.94
N ARG A 127 25.04 12.70 -20.84
CA ARG A 127 24.81 13.90 -21.67
C ARG A 127 24.46 15.13 -20.82
N PRO A 128 25.35 15.58 -19.90
CA PRO A 128 25.07 16.67 -18.96
C PRO A 128 24.69 17.99 -19.64
N GLY A 129 25.28 18.28 -20.81
CA GLY A 129 24.98 19.50 -21.57
C GLY A 129 23.56 19.50 -22.14
N ARG A 130 23.10 18.36 -22.66
CA ARG A 130 21.74 18.20 -23.17
C ARG A 130 20.73 18.26 -22.03
N HIS A 131 20.99 17.54 -20.94
CA HIS A 131 20.15 17.55 -19.75
C HIS A 131 19.94 18.96 -19.16
N ARG A 132 21.00 19.78 -19.13
CA ARG A 132 20.93 21.16 -18.61
C ARG A 132 20.03 22.09 -19.43
N ARG A 133 19.90 21.88 -20.75
CA ARG A 133 19.06 22.71 -21.63
C ARG A 133 17.56 22.45 -21.44
N GLY A 134 17.19 21.25 -21.00
CA GLY A 134 15.79 20.83 -20.87
C GLY A 134 14.93 21.76 -20.02
N PRO A 135 15.34 22.15 -18.80
CA PRO A 135 14.59 23.10 -17.97
C PRO A 135 14.42 24.49 -18.59
N GLU A 136 15.43 24.99 -19.30
CA GLU A 136 15.39 26.30 -19.97
C GLU A 136 14.37 26.30 -21.11
N LEU A 137 14.39 25.25 -21.94
CA LEU A 137 13.41 25.06 -23.03
C LEU A 137 11.99 24.88 -22.49
N ALA A 138 11.82 24.07 -21.44
CA ALA A 138 10.51 23.89 -20.79
C ALA A 138 9.99 25.20 -20.16
N ALA A 139 10.87 26.03 -19.62
CA ALA A 139 10.50 27.37 -19.13
C ALA A 139 10.03 28.27 -20.28
N ARG A 140 10.74 28.25 -21.42
CA ARG A 140 10.35 29.00 -22.61
C ARG A 140 8.99 28.56 -23.16
N VAL A 141 8.73 27.25 -23.24
CA VAL A 141 7.40 26.72 -23.65
C VAL A 141 6.29 27.21 -22.71
N ARG A 142 6.54 27.25 -21.39
CA ARG A 142 5.58 27.77 -20.40
C ARG A 142 5.33 29.26 -20.57
N GLU A 143 6.36 30.03 -20.88
CA GLU A 143 6.27 31.47 -21.11
C GLU A 143 5.45 31.78 -22.37
N LEU A 144 5.74 31.11 -23.47
CA LEU A 144 5.10 31.35 -24.76
C LEU A 144 3.69 30.78 -24.85
N ALA A 145 3.42 29.63 -24.23
CA ALA A 145 2.14 28.94 -24.30
C ALA A 145 1.70 28.40 -22.91
N PRO A 146 1.38 29.29 -21.95
CA PRO A 146 1.02 28.88 -20.59
C PRO A 146 -0.25 28.01 -20.59
N GLY A 147 -0.16 26.83 -19.96
CA GLY A 147 -1.28 25.89 -19.86
C GLY A 147 -1.56 25.04 -21.10
N SER A 148 -0.76 25.18 -22.16
CA SER A 148 -0.84 24.33 -23.35
C SER A 148 -0.49 22.87 -23.04
N VAL A 149 -0.93 21.95 -23.91
CA VAL A 149 -0.59 20.52 -23.82
C VAL A 149 0.93 20.33 -23.88
N GLN A 150 1.61 21.13 -24.72
CA GLN A 150 3.05 21.15 -24.90
C GLN A 150 3.77 21.56 -23.61
N ALA A 151 3.32 22.63 -22.94
CA ALA A 151 3.89 23.05 -21.66
C ALA A 151 3.73 21.96 -20.57
N LEU A 152 2.55 21.34 -20.50
CA LEU A 152 2.28 20.26 -19.55
C LEU A 152 3.10 19.00 -19.86
N ARG A 153 3.35 18.69 -21.14
CA ARG A 153 4.16 17.55 -21.58
C ARG A 153 5.63 17.76 -21.21
N ALA A 154 6.19 18.94 -21.48
CA ALA A 154 7.53 19.32 -21.07
C ALA A 154 7.71 19.29 -19.54
N GLU A 155 6.72 19.77 -18.77
CA GLU A 155 6.75 19.68 -17.31
C GLU A 155 6.76 18.24 -16.78
N ARG A 156 6.04 17.34 -17.44
CA ARG A 156 6.02 15.91 -17.11
C ARG A 156 7.36 15.26 -17.43
N ALA A 157 7.92 15.56 -18.61
CA ALA A 157 9.23 15.06 -19.04
C ALA A 157 10.35 15.55 -18.12
N ALA A 158 10.21 16.74 -17.52
CA ALA A 158 11.20 17.29 -16.62
C ALA A 158 11.41 16.49 -15.33
N GLY A 159 10.64 15.42 -15.12
CA GLY A 159 10.72 14.56 -13.93
C GLY A 159 10.62 15.35 -12.64
N GLY A 160 10.09 16.59 -12.71
CA GLY A 160 10.45 17.63 -11.77
C GLY A 160 10.05 17.23 -10.36
N LYS A 161 10.92 17.53 -9.39
CA LYS A 161 10.61 17.51 -7.94
C LYS A 161 9.34 18.32 -7.55
N GLY A 162 8.61 18.91 -8.51
CA GLY A 162 7.33 19.59 -8.35
C GLY A 162 6.16 19.05 -9.19
N ALA A 163 6.36 18.13 -10.15
CA ALA A 163 5.26 17.61 -10.97
C ALA A 163 4.34 16.71 -10.10
N PRO A 164 3.03 17.00 -10.01
CA PRO A 164 2.13 16.21 -9.18
C PRO A 164 2.00 14.79 -9.73
N LYS A 165 2.21 13.79 -8.88
CA LYS A 165 2.00 12.37 -9.23
C LYS A 165 0.61 12.20 -9.87
N PRO A 166 0.44 11.35 -10.92
CA PRO A 166 -0.85 11.21 -11.62
C PRO A 166 -2.03 10.86 -10.71
N VAL A 167 -1.78 10.06 -9.65
CA VAL A 167 -2.79 9.73 -8.64
C VAL A 167 -3.24 10.94 -7.83
N ARG A 168 -2.35 11.92 -7.60
CA ARG A 168 -2.64 13.16 -6.89
C ARG A 168 -3.48 14.09 -7.75
N VAL A 169 -3.15 14.22 -9.04
CA VAL A 169 -3.95 14.97 -10.03
C VAL A 169 -5.36 14.41 -10.09
N GLN A 170 -5.48 13.12 -10.36
CA GLN A 170 -6.77 12.42 -10.44
C GLN A 170 -7.64 12.60 -9.18
N ARG A 171 -7.05 12.45 -7.98
CA ARG A 171 -7.77 12.65 -6.71
C ARG A 171 -8.16 14.10 -6.47
N HIS A 172 -7.29 15.05 -6.83
CA HIS A 172 -7.56 16.47 -6.69
C HIS A 172 -8.75 16.88 -7.57
N ASP A 173 -8.74 16.46 -8.84
CA ASP A 173 -9.79 16.79 -9.81
C ASP A 173 -11.12 16.16 -9.41
N ALA A 174 -11.12 14.88 -9.07
CA ALA A 174 -12.32 14.19 -8.59
C ALA A 174 -12.89 14.85 -7.33
N ARG A 175 -12.02 15.24 -6.37
CA ARG A 175 -12.44 15.96 -5.17
C ARG A 175 -13.04 17.32 -5.50
N LEU A 176 -12.41 18.09 -6.39
CA LEU A 176 -12.88 19.42 -6.78
C LEU A 176 -14.28 19.32 -7.39
N VAL A 177 -14.45 18.44 -8.38
CA VAL A 177 -15.73 18.26 -9.07
C VAL A 177 -16.82 17.72 -8.15
N LEU A 178 -16.50 16.78 -7.26
CA LEU A 178 -17.45 16.27 -6.27
C LEU A 178 -17.87 17.32 -5.23
N LYS A 179 -16.99 18.28 -4.89
CA LYS A 179 -17.32 19.37 -3.96
C LYS A 179 -18.15 20.47 -4.61
N LEU A 180 -17.94 20.74 -5.89
CA LEU A 180 -18.66 21.78 -6.64
C LEU A 180 -20.03 21.29 -7.15
N SER A 181 -20.24 19.98 -7.23
CA SER A 181 -21.47 19.41 -7.78
C SER A 181 -22.48 19.09 -6.66
N PRO A 182 -23.78 19.43 -6.82
CA PRO A 182 -24.81 19.11 -5.83
C PRO A 182 -25.05 17.61 -5.66
N ALA A 183 -24.88 16.84 -6.74
CA ALA A 183 -25.08 15.40 -6.76
C ALA A 183 -23.92 14.70 -7.48
N PRO A 184 -23.36 13.59 -6.94
CA PRO A 184 -22.26 12.87 -7.57
C PRO A 184 -22.57 12.35 -8.97
N ARG A 185 -23.82 11.90 -9.23
CA ARG A 185 -24.26 11.43 -10.55
C ARG A 185 -24.17 12.53 -11.60
N THR A 186 -24.74 13.69 -11.31
CA THR A 186 -24.67 14.87 -12.18
C THR A 186 -23.23 15.29 -12.46
N ALA A 187 -22.34 15.14 -11.49
CA ALA A 187 -20.91 15.40 -11.65
C ALA A 187 -20.26 14.47 -12.69
N ALA A 188 -20.56 13.17 -12.61
CA ALA A 188 -20.08 12.17 -13.56
C ALA A 188 -20.64 12.42 -14.97
N ASP A 189 -21.94 12.66 -15.10
CA ASP A 189 -22.60 12.87 -16.39
C ASP A 189 -22.04 14.09 -17.13
N ARG A 190 -21.88 15.23 -16.42
CA ARG A 190 -21.29 16.45 -16.99
C ARG A 190 -19.85 16.25 -17.45
N THR A 191 -19.04 15.58 -16.63
CA THR A 191 -17.64 15.31 -16.97
C THR A 191 -17.53 14.38 -18.17
N ARG A 192 -18.44 13.39 -18.29
CA ARG A 192 -18.49 12.48 -19.45
C ARG A 192 -18.81 13.23 -20.75
N ILE A 193 -19.78 14.14 -20.73
CA ILE A 193 -20.12 14.98 -21.90
C ILE A 193 -18.90 15.82 -22.32
N GLN A 194 -18.17 16.39 -21.37
CA GLN A 194 -16.97 17.18 -21.65
C GLN A 194 -15.80 16.37 -22.20
N ALA A 195 -15.56 15.19 -21.62
CA ALA A 195 -14.54 14.28 -22.14
C ALA A 195 -14.85 13.87 -23.58
N GLY A 196 -16.13 13.68 -23.92
CA GLY A 196 -16.56 13.42 -25.30
C GLY A 196 -16.37 14.61 -26.24
N ALA A 197 -16.52 15.85 -25.74
CA ALA A 197 -16.31 17.08 -26.51
C ALA A 197 -14.83 17.43 -26.72
N ARG A 198 -13.92 16.88 -25.91
CA ARG A 198 -12.46 17.08 -25.98
C ARG A 198 -11.73 15.73 -25.92
N PRO A 199 -11.82 14.92 -26.98
CA PRO A 199 -11.26 13.57 -26.99
C PRO A 199 -9.73 13.53 -26.79
N GLU A 200 -9.04 14.63 -27.09
CA GLU A 200 -7.61 14.82 -26.89
C GLU A 200 -7.20 15.07 -25.43
N ASP A 201 -8.15 15.42 -24.54
CA ASP A 201 -7.86 15.72 -23.13
C ASP A 201 -7.89 14.45 -22.26
N GLU A 202 -6.72 13.80 -22.14
CA GLU A 202 -6.53 12.63 -21.28
C GLU A 202 -6.94 12.87 -19.82
N ARG A 203 -6.79 14.11 -19.32
CA ARG A 203 -7.11 14.44 -17.92
C ARG A 203 -8.62 14.40 -17.71
N LEU A 204 -9.40 14.94 -18.65
CA LEU A 204 -10.87 14.85 -18.63
C LEU A 204 -11.36 13.42 -18.82
N ALA A 205 -10.75 12.63 -19.71
CA ALA A 205 -11.08 11.23 -19.89
C ALA A 205 -10.86 10.41 -18.60
N VAL A 206 -9.72 10.61 -17.93
CA VAL A 206 -9.42 9.98 -16.63
C VAL A 206 -10.42 10.42 -15.56
N LEU A 207 -10.79 11.70 -15.54
CA LEU A 207 -11.75 12.23 -14.56
C LEU A 207 -13.15 11.65 -14.77
N ALA A 208 -13.63 11.56 -16.01
CA ALA A 208 -14.92 10.98 -16.35
C ALA A 208 -15.00 9.52 -15.90
N GLU A 209 -14.00 8.71 -16.24
CA GLU A 209 -13.89 7.30 -15.79
C GLU A 209 -13.81 7.18 -14.27
N THR A 210 -13.10 8.11 -13.61
CA THR A 210 -12.98 8.13 -12.15
C THR A 210 -14.33 8.38 -11.49
N LEU A 211 -15.07 9.40 -11.95
CA LEU A 211 -16.36 9.74 -11.39
C LEU A 211 -17.41 8.67 -11.68
N ASP A 212 -17.44 8.09 -12.89
CA ASP A 212 -18.34 6.96 -13.22
C ASP A 212 -18.17 5.82 -12.20
N THR A 213 -16.92 5.42 -11.92
CA THR A 213 -16.68 4.35 -10.96
C THR A 213 -17.01 4.70 -9.52
N LEU A 214 -16.79 5.94 -9.10
CA LEU A 214 -17.06 6.41 -7.74
C LEU A 214 -18.56 6.59 -7.48
N VAL A 215 -19.37 6.82 -8.51
CA VAL A 215 -20.81 7.05 -8.40
C VAL A 215 -21.63 5.76 -8.28
N ARG A 216 -21.03 4.60 -8.62
CA ARG A 216 -21.67 3.28 -8.51
C ARG A 216 -22.23 3.01 -7.09
N PRO A 217 -23.31 2.22 -6.96
CA PRO A 217 -23.87 1.86 -5.66
C PRO A 217 -22.81 1.18 -4.77
N GLY A 218 -22.89 1.41 -3.45
CA GLY A 218 -21.93 0.89 -2.47
C GLY A 218 -20.59 1.63 -2.37
N ARG A 219 -20.30 2.59 -3.25
CA ARG A 219 -19.02 3.35 -3.25
C ARG A 219 -19.03 4.62 -2.38
N GLY A 220 -20.05 4.80 -1.55
CA GLY A 220 -20.20 5.96 -0.65
C GLY A 220 -18.97 6.26 0.21
N PRO A 221 -18.41 5.27 0.95
CA PRO A 221 -17.22 5.48 1.76
C PRO A 221 -16.01 5.96 0.96
N LEU A 222 -15.81 5.40 -0.25
CA LEU A 222 -14.69 5.78 -1.10
C LEU A 222 -14.81 7.22 -1.62
N ARG A 223 -16.03 7.69 -1.90
CA ARG A 223 -16.28 9.11 -2.21
C ARG A 223 -15.90 10.00 -1.04
N LEU A 224 -16.29 9.60 0.17
CA LEU A 224 -15.95 10.33 1.40
C LEU A 224 -14.43 10.44 1.58
N MET A 225 -13.67 9.38 1.28
CA MET A 225 -12.21 9.40 1.31
C MET A 225 -11.59 10.35 0.27
N VAL A 226 -12.19 10.45 -0.93
CA VAL A 226 -11.72 11.39 -1.97
C VAL A 226 -12.00 12.84 -1.56
N VAL A 227 -13.17 13.12 -0.97
CA VAL A 227 -13.56 14.46 -0.52
C VAL A 227 -12.75 14.91 0.72
N HIS A 228 -12.49 13.97 1.64
CA HIS A 228 -11.80 14.20 2.91
C HIS A 228 -10.56 13.28 3.08
N PRO A 229 -9.50 13.47 2.28
CA PRO A 229 -8.35 12.56 2.26
C PRO A 229 -7.56 12.57 3.57
N LEU A 230 -7.38 13.73 4.21
CA LEU A 230 -6.62 13.83 5.46
C LEU A 230 -7.36 13.13 6.61
N ALA A 231 -8.64 13.45 6.80
CA ALA A 231 -9.45 12.87 7.87
C ALA A 231 -9.60 11.34 7.72
N SER A 232 -9.86 10.85 6.50
CA SER A 232 -9.95 9.41 6.26
C SER A 232 -8.61 8.69 6.48
N THR A 233 -7.49 9.29 6.07
CA THR A 233 -6.16 8.72 6.30
C THR A 233 -5.84 8.65 7.79
N LEU A 234 -6.06 9.73 8.54
CA LEU A 234 -5.86 9.76 9.98
C LEU A 234 -6.74 8.75 10.72
N LEU A 235 -8.02 8.64 10.34
CA LEU A 235 -8.93 7.67 10.94
C LEU A 235 -8.48 6.24 10.68
N SER A 236 -8.12 5.89 9.44
CA SER A 236 -7.61 4.55 9.11
C SER A 236 -6.36 4.19 9.91
N TRP A 237 -5.41 5.13 10.07
CA TRP A 237 -4.18 4.87 10.81
C TRP A 237 -4.36 4.87 12.33
N ALA A 238 -5.26 5.71 12.86
CA ALA A 238 -5.64 5.65 14.27
C ALA A 238 -6.32 4.31 14.61
N SER A 239 -7.22 3.83 13.76
CA SER A 239 -7.84 2.50 13.93
C SER A 239 -6.81 1.37 13.80
N TYR A 240 -5.88 1.46 12.85
CA TYR A 240 -4.76 0.51 12.73
C TYR A 240 -3.96 0.44 14.04
N ALA A 241 -3.55 1.59 14.57
CA ALA A 241 -2.78 1.66 15.80
C ALA A 241 -3.55 1.13 17.01
N ALA A 242 -4.84 1.50 17.13
CA ALA A 242 -5.69 1.02 18.21
C ALA A 242 -5.83 -0.51 18.22
N ILE A 243 -6.04 -1.13 17.05
CA ILE A 243 -6.14 -2.59 16.93
C ILE A 243 -4.80 -3.26 17.31
N LEU A 244 -3.67 -2.74 16.82
CA LEU A 244 -2.35 -3.31 17.15
C LEU A 244 -2.01 -3.22 18.64
N LEU A 245 -2.38 -2.13 19.30
CA LEU A 245 -2.15 -1.94 20.73
C LEU A 245 -3.16 -2.74 21.58
N ALA A 246 -4.37 -2.99 21.07
CA ALA A 246 -5.36 -3.83 21.75
C ALA A 246 -4.92 -5.30 21.88
N VAL A 247 -4.12 -5.82 20.93
CA VAL A 247 -3.64 -7.21 20.96
C VAL A 247 -2.88 -7.52 22.27
N PRO A 248 -1.78 -6.83 22.61
CA PRO A 248 -1.07 -7.08 23.86
C PRO A 248 -1.85 -6.58 25.10
N ALA A 249 -2.66 -5.52 24.97
CA ALA A 249 -3.43 -4.97 26.10
C ALA A 249 -4.56 -5.89 26.58
N LEU A 250 -5.19 -6.64 25.68
CA LEU A 250 -6.31 -7.54 25.96
C LEU A 250 -5.92 -9.03 25.89
N HIS A 251 -4.62 -9.34 25.77
CA HIS A 251 -4.11 -10.70 25.58
C HIS A 251 -4.79 -11.46 24.44
N LEU A 252 -5.05 -10.78 23.32
CA LEU A 252 -5.61 -11.41 22.14
C LEU A 252 -4.54 -12.28 21.46
N SER A 253 -4.99 -13.28 20.70
CA SER A 253 -4.10 -14.12 19.90
C SER A 253 -3.32 -13.27 18.88
N ALA A 254 -2.12 -13.72 18.51
CA ALA A 254 -1.30 -13.01 17.52
C ALA A 254 -2.02 -12.83 16.17
N TRP A 255 -2.92 -13.75 15.82
CA TRP A 255 -3.77 -13.65 14.62
C TRP A 255 -4.73 -12.45 14.65
N ALA A 256 -5.13 -11.97 15.83
CA ALA A 256 -5.93 -10.76 15.95
C ALA A 256 -5.19 -9.51 15.44
N ALA A 257 -3.85 -9.51 15.42
CA ALA A 257 -3.06 -8.44 14.81
C ALA A 257 -3.32 -8.29 13.30
N CYS A 258 -3.69 -9.36 12.60
CA CYS A 258 -4.06 -9.30 11.18
C CYS A 258 -5.30 -8.41 10.95
N ALA A 259 -6.19 -8.29 11.94
CA ALA A 259 -7.34 -7.40 11.86
C ALA A 259 -6.93 -5.92 11.74
N ALA A 260 -5.71 -5.56 12.15
CA ALA A 260 -5.19 -4.19 11.98
C ALA A 260 -5.09 -3.78 10.52
N VAL A 261 -5.04 -4.71 9.56
CA VAL A 261 -5.02 -4.38 8.13
C VAL A 261 -6.40 -3.94 7.61
N LEU A 262 -7.50 -4.33 8.27
CA LEU A 262 -8.87 -4.06 7.82
C LEU A 262 -9.16 -2.55 7.61
N PRO A 263 -8.77 -1.63 8.52
CA PRO A 263 -8.93 -0.19 8.32
C PRO A 263 -8.17 0.38 7.11
N LEU A 264 -7.17 -0.32 6.59
CA LEU A 264 -6.37 0.10 5.43
C LEU A 264 -6.97 -0.38 4.09
N LEU A 265 -7.85 -1.39 4.11
CA LEU A 265 -8.46 -1.96 2.90
C LEU A 265 -9.19 -0.92 2.04
N PRO A 266 -9.99 0.03 2.57
CA PRO A 266 -10.65 1.05 1.75
C PRO A 266 -9.66 1.91 0.94
N SER A 267 -8.50 2.22 1.52
CA SER A 267 -7.43 2.97 0.85
C SER A 267 -6.83 2.16 -0.30
N ALA A 268 -6.57 0.86 -0.09
CA ALA A 268 -6.06 -0.03 -1.12
C ALA A 268 -7.08 -0.21 -2.27
N VAL A 269 -8.35 -0.43 -1.94
CA VAL A 269 -9.45 -0.54 -2.90
C VAL A 269 -9.59 0.74 -3.72
N LEU A 270 -9.53 1.91 -3.08
CA LEU A 270 -9.54 3.21 -3.78
C LEU A 270 -8.38 3.31 -4.77
N GLN A 271 -7.16 2.93 -4.38
CA GLN A 271 -6.00 2.96 -5.28
C GLN A 271 -6.19 2.05 -6.49
N LEU A 272 -6.73 0.84 -6.30
CA LEU A 272 -7.02 -0.10 -7.39
C LEU A 272 -8.05 0.45 -8.37
N ILE A 273 -9.14 1.06 -7.88
CA ILE A 273 -10.16 1.69 -8.73
C ILE A 273 -9.56 2.83 -9.54
N LEU A 274 -8.79 3.71 -8.90
CA LEU A 274 -8.16 4.86 -9.55
C LEU A 274 -7.14 4.42 -10.61
N ARG A 275 -6.41 3.33 -10.38
CA ARG A 275 -5.56 2.69 -11.39
C ARG A 275 -6.38 2.12 -12.54
N GLY A 276 -7.48 1.43 -12.25
CA GLY A 276 -8.39 0.87 -13.25
C GLY A 276 -9.03 1.94 -14.15
N ALA A 277 -9.47 3.06 -13.56
CA ALA A 277 -10.02 4.21 -14.30
C ALA A 277 -8.98 4.81 -15.26
N ARG A 278 -7.73 4.97 -14.82
CA ARG A 278 -6.65 5.44 -15.70
C ARG A 278 -6.36 4.49 -16.86
N ARG A 279 -6.41 3.17 -16.61
CA ARG A 279 -6.24 2.17 -17.67
C ARG A 279 -7.35 2.26 -18.71
N ARG A 280 -8.62 2.36 -18.28
CA ARG A 280 -9.77 2.48 -19.19
C ARG A 280 -9.76 3.79 -19.98
N ALA A 281 -9.37 4.90 -19.37
CA ALA A 281 -9.25 6.18 -20.06
C ALA A 281 -8.20 6.13 -21.19
N ARG A 282 -7.09 5.39 -21.02
CA ARG A 282 -6.06 5.21 -22.06
C ARG A 282 -6.53 4.35 -23.23
N THR A 283 -7.46 3.43 -23.00
CA THR A 283 -8.03 2.57 -24.05
C THR A 283 -9.23 3.22 -24.76
N HIS A 284 -9.65 4.41 -24.31
CA HIS A 284 -10.79 5.11 -24.90
C HIS A 284 -10.34 5.88 -26.15
N THR A 285 -10.52 5.26 -27.32
CA THR A 285 -10.47 5.96 -28.61
C THR A 285 -11.83 6.62 -28.81
N SER A 286 -11.92 7.93 -28.58
CA SER A 286 -13.17 8.65 -28.82
C SER A 286 -13.26 9.04 -30.29
N THR A 287 -14.28 8.55 -31.00
CA THR A 287 -14.67 9.05 -32.32
C THR A 287 -15.10 10.50 -32.19
N ALA A 288 -14.58 11.39 -33.04
CA ALA A 288 -14.87 12.81 -33.00
C ALA A 288 -16.39 13.07 -33.10
N PRO A 289 -16.99 13.87 -32.20
CA PRO A 289 -18.41 14.17 -32.28
C PRO A 289 -18.71 15.11 -33.46
N THR A 290 -19.79 14.83 -34.18
CA THR A 290 -20.29 15.61 -35.33
C THR A 290 -20.95 16.94 -34.94
N HIS A 291 -21.10 17.23 -33.64
CA HIS A 291 -21.69 18.47 -33.14
C HIS A 291 -20.97 18.95 -31.88
N THR A 292 -20.53 20.21 -31.90
CA THR A 292 -20.04 20.96 -30.75
C THR A 292 -21.23 21.44 -29.90
N PRO A 293 -21.41 20.94 -28.65
CA PRO A 293 -22.43 21.47 -27.77
C PRO A 293 -22.07 22.90 -27.33
N GLN A 294 -22.99 23.84 -27.54
CA GLN A 294 -22.79 25.29 -27.33
C GLN A 294 -22.75 25.75 -25.86
N ASP A 295 -22.79 24.85 -24.87
CA ASP A 295 -22.87 25.25 -23.46
C ASP A 295 -21.91 24.43 -22.58
N LEU A 296 -20.61 24.72 -22.73
CA LEU A 296 -19.52 24.12 -21.95
C LEU A 296 -18.94 25.15 -20.96
N THR A 297 -19.79 25.75 -20.12
CA THR A 297 -19.39 26.55 -18.95
C THR A 297 -18.87 25.64 -17.82
N PHE A 298 -17.92 24.76 -18.13
CA PHE A 298 -17.20 24.02 -17.11
C PHE A 298 -15.89 24.72 -16.77
N PRO A 299 -15.57 24.91 -15.49
CA PRO A 299 -14.31 25.53 -15.10
C PRO A 299 -13.16 24.69 -15.63
N VAL A 300 -12.21 25.36 -16.32
CA VAL A 300 -10.91 24.79 -16.66
C VAL A 300 -10.33 24.21 -15.37
N LEU A 301 -9.95 22.92 -15.39
CA LEU A 301 -9.44 22.24 -14.20
C LEU A 301 -8.16 22.95 -13.73
N PRO A 302 -8.15 23.55 -12.53
CA PRO A 302 -7.01 24.32 -12.07
C PRO A 302 -5.77 23.43 -11.94
N PRO A 303 -4.56 24.02 -12.00
CA PRO A 303 -3.34 23.28 -11.72
C PRO A 303 -3.39 22.74 -10.29
N VAL A 304 -2.81 21.55 -10.08
CA VAL A 304 -2.79 20.94 -8.76
C VAL A 304 -1.83 21.73 -7.87
N PRO A 305 -2.26 22.27 -6.72
CA PRO A 305 -1.40 23.06 -5.85
C PRO A 305 -0.24 22.19 -5.33
N THR A 306 0.92 22.76 -5.03
CA THR A 306 2.04 22.01 -4.42
C THR A 306 1.66 21.44 -3.04
N PRO A 307 2.30 20.34 -2.57
CA PRO A 307 2.04 19.81 -1.23
C PRO A 307 2.22 20.89 -0.16
N THR A 308 1.20 21.09 0.67
CA THR A 308 1.23 22.07 1.74
C THR A 308 2.04 21.53 2.93
N PRO A 309 2.56 22.40 3.84
CA PRO A 309 3.16 21.95 5.09
C PRO A 309 2.23 21.04 5.90
N ARG A 310 0.91 21.28 5.86
CA ARG A 310 -0.10 20.44 6.50
C ARG A 310 -0.13 19.01 5.94
N ASP A 311 0.02 18.85 4.62
CA ASP A 311 0.09 17.54 3.99
C ASP A 311 1.34 16.78 4.49
N ARG A 312 2.50 17.46 4.55
CA ARG A 312 3.75 16.88 5.04
C ARG A 312 3.68 16.48 6.52
N ILE A 313 3.09 17.33 7.36
CA ILE A 313 2.87 17.03 8.78
C ILE A 313 1.94 15.82 8.94
N THR A 314 0.89 15.73 8.12
CA THR A 314 -0.03 14.59 8.16
C THR A 314 0.69 13.30 7.76
N ASP A 315 1.48 13.33 6.69
CA ASP A 315 2.27 12.18 6.25
C ASP A 315 3.28 11.75 7.34
N ALA A 316 3.94 12.72 7.99
CA ALA A 316 4.85 12.46 9.10
C ALA A 316 4.14 11.86 10.33
N LEU A 317 2.96 12.39 10.69
CA LEU A 317 2.16 11.88 11.81
C LEU A 317 1.68 10.45 11.54
N VAL A 318 1.23 10.18 10.31
CA VAL A 318 0.86 8.84 9.85
C VAL A 318 2.02 7.86 10.00
N LEU A 319 3.22 8.24 9.52
CA LEU A 319 4.41 7.40 9.63
C LEU A 319 4.81 7.17 11.09
N ALA A 320 4.82 8.22 11.92
CA ALA A 320 5.13 8.12 13.34
C ALA A 320 4.13 7.22 14.08
N THR A 321 2.84 7.30 13.74
CA THR A 321 1.77 6.48 14.32
C THR A 321 1.95 5.01 13.93
N ALA A 322 2.23 4.75 12.67
CA ALA A 322 2.47 3.40 12.15
C ALA A 322 3.66 2.72 12.85
N VAL A 323 4.80 3.41 12.88
CA VAL A 323 6.04 2.90 13.50
C VAL A 323 5.87 2.78 15.01
N GLY A 324 5.29 3.80 15.66
CA GLY A 324 5.07 3.83 17.10
C GLY A 324 4.12 2.72 17.58
N ALA A 325 3.03 2.46 16.84
CA ALA A 325 2.10 1.38 17.19
C ALA A 325 2.71 0.00 16.98
N ALA A 326 3.44 -0.22 15.88
CA ALA A 326 4.12 -1.48 15.63
C ALA A 326 5.22 -1.76 16.65
N ALA A 327 6.13 -0.80 16.86
CA ALA A 327 7.19 -0.92 17.85
C ALA A 327 6.64 -1.02 19.28
N GLY A 328 5.60 -0.24 19.60
CA GLY A 328 4.93 -0.28 20.90
C GLY A 328 4.25 -1.62 21.17
N SER A 329 3.54 -2.19 20.19
CA SER A 329 2.90 -3.51 20.31
C SER A 329 3.94 -4.62 20.51
N VAL A 330 5.02 -4.61 19.72
CA VAL A 330 6.13 -5.56 19.87
C VAL A 330 6.81 -5.39 21.21
N THR A 331 7.16 -4.17 21.61
CA THR A 331 7.85 -3.91 22.88
C THR A 331 6.99 -4.30 24.07
N TRP A 332 5.69 -3.98 24.05
CA TRP A 332 4.76 -4.38 25.10
C TRP A 332 4.65 -5.90 25.19
N SER A 333 4.49 -6.58 24.04
CA SER A 333 4.47 -8.04 23.99
C SER A 333 5.77 -8.65 24.51
N GLN A 334 6.93 -8.06 24.18
CA GLN A 334 8.23 -8.48 24.67
C GLN A 334 8.40 -8.24 26.17
N ILE A 335 7.89 -7.13 26.72
CA ILE A 335 7.90 -6.89 28.17
C ILE A 335 7.04 -7.95 28.87
N GLN A 336 5.84 -8.24 28.37
CA GLN A 336 5.03 -9.34 28.89
C GLN A 336 5.73 -10.71 28.76
N TYR A 337 6.55 -10.88 27.73
CA TYR A 337 7.39 -12.06 27.55
C TYR A 337 8.66 -12.06 28.42
N ARG A 338 9.10 -10.92 28.96
CA ARG A 338 10.21 -10.90 29.93
C ARG A 338 9.73 -11.15 31.34
N ASP A 339 8.52 -10.72 31.67
CA ASP A 339 7.97 -10.75 33.02
C ASP A 339 7.27 -12.08 33.38
N TYR A 340 7.32 -13.12 32.53
CA TYR A 340 6.73 -14.42 32.90
C TYR A 340 7.61 -15.16 33.93
N PRO A 341 6.98 -15.82 34.91
CA PRO A 341 7.73 -16.52 35.96
C PRO A 341 8.53 -17.67 35.36
N ARG A 342 9.81 -17.77 35.71
CA ARG A 342 10.66 -18.91 35.37
C ARG A 342 10.88 -19.75 36.61
N TYR A 343 10.63 -21.04 36.49
CA TYR A 343 10.80 -21.98 37.59
C TYR A 343 11.90 -22.97 37.26
N THR A 344 12.64 -23.34 38.29
CA THR A 344 13.43 -24.57 38.32
C THR A 344 12.70 -25.58 39.19
N VAL A 345 12.83 -26.85 38.87
CA VAL A 345 12.16 -27.93 39.61
C VAL A 345 13.16 -28.60 40.54
N ALA A 346 12.80 -28.73 41.81
CA ALA A 346 13.52 -29.58 42.75
C ALA A 346 12.56 -30.09 43.81
N ALA A 347 12.33 -31.41 43.84
CA ALA A 347 11.50 -32.01 44.87
C ALA A 347 12.28 -32.20 46.18
N PRO A 348 11.69 -31.87 47.33
CA PRO A 348 12.24 -32.24 48.62
C PRO A 348 12.24 -33.78 48.81
N LEU A 349 13.06 -34.26 49.75
CA LEU A 349 13.09 -35.68 50.13
C LEU A 349 11.84 -36.12 50.87
N SER A 350 11.18 -35.20 51.56
CA SER A 350 9.91 -35.42 52.23
C SER A 350 9.01 -34.20 52.06
N LEU A 351 7.71 -34.43 52.11
CA LEU A 351 6.72 -33.35 52.10
C LEU A 351 5.68 -33.63 53.19
N GLY A 352 5.65 -32.77 54.20
CA GLY A 352 4.96 -33.08 55.45
C GLY A 352 5.63 -34.25 56.19
N ASN A 353 4.86 -35.30 56.49
CA ASN A 353 5.33 -36.47 57.26
C ASN A 353 5.49 -37.73 56.39
N VAL A 354 5.66 -37.58 55.07
CA VAL A 354 5.87 -38.71 54.17
C VAL A 354 7.07 -38.47 53.28
N ASP A 355 7.74 -39.57 52.95
CA ASP A 355 8.96 -39.58 52.17
C ASP A 355 8.65 -39.71 50.68
N ARG A 356 9.57 -39.18 49.87
CA ARG A 356 9.54 -39.33 48.42
C ARG A 356 9.89 -40.77 48.06
N LEU A 357 9.03 -41.40 47.27
CA LEU A 357 9.25 -42.74 46.74
C LEU A 357 10.00 -42.61 45.41
N GLU A 358 11.14 -43.29 45.29
CA GLU A 358 11.96 -43.29 44.09
C GLU A 358 11.59 -44.45 43.16
N LEU A 359 11.64 -44.21 41.84
CA LEU A 359 11.56 -45.24 40.79
C LEU A 359 10.31 -46.11 40.84
N THR A 360 9.18 -45.57 41.33
CA THR A 360 7.92 -46.32 41.33
C THR A 360 7.38 -46.48 39.90
N PRO A 361 6.70 -47.59 39.56
CA PRO A 361 6.06 -47.76 38.25
C PRO A 361 5.07 -46.63 37.92
N ALA A 362 4.37 -46.11 38.94
CA ALA A 362 3.47 -44.97 38.80
C ALA A 362 4.22 -43.69 38.41
N GLN A 363 5.36 -43.42 39.05
CA GLN A 363 6.21 -42.28 38.71
C GLN A 363 6.73 -42.37 37.27
N GLN A 364 7.22 -43.54 36.85
CA GLN A 364 7.72 -43.76 35.48
C GLN A 364 6.61 -43.57 34.44
N GLY A 365 5.43 -44.18 34.65
CA GLY A 365 4.31 -44.01 33.74
C GLY A 365 3.85 -42.56 33.59
N MET A 366 3.81 -41.79 34.69
CA MET A 366 3.51 -40.36 34.64
C MET A 366 4.59 -39.57 33.90
N ALA A 367 5.86 -39.85 34.16
CA ALA A 367 6.98 -39.17 33.49
C ALA A 367 6.97 -39.40 31.97
N ASP A 368 6.74 -40.64 31.54
CA ASP A 368 6.66 -40.99 30.12
C ASP A 368 5.50 -40.28 29.42
N GLN A 369 4.32 -40.27 30.06
CA GLN A 369 3.15 -39.59 29.52
C GLN A 369 3.37 -38.08 29.42
N LEU A 370 4.01 -37.46 30.42
CA LEU A 370 4.34 -36.04 30.39
C LEU A 370 5.34 -35.70 29.28
N ASN A 371 6.37 -36.53 29.10
CA ASN A 371 7.35 -36.33 28.04
C ASN A 371 6.71 -36.34 26.65
N VAL A 372 5.74 -37.22 26.42
CA VAL A 372 4.98 -37.26 25.16
C VAL A 372 4.06 -36.03 25.03
N ASN A 373 3.30 -35.71 26.07
CA ASN A 373 2.30 -34.63 26.03
C ASN A 373 2.92 -33.23 25.90
N PHE A 374 4.14 -33.04 26.43
CA PHE A 374 4.82 -31.74 26.47
C PHE A 374 6.03 -31.63 25.55
N ALA A 375 6.20 -32.59 24.63
CA ALA A 375 7.29 -32.58 23.66
C ALA A 375 7.33 -31.26 22.86
N GLY A 376 8.45 -30.53 22.97
CA GLY A 376 8.68 -29.28 22.25
C GLY A 376 8.10 -28.01 22.89
N VAL A 377 7.39 -28.12 24.02
CA VAL A 377 6.80 -26.96 24.74
C VAL A 377 7.41 -26.82 26.14
N ALA A 378 7.59 -27.92 26.86
CA ALA A 378 8.22 -27.90 28.17
C ALA A 378 9.74 -27.75 28.08
N HIS A 379 10.30 -26.99 29.02
CA HIS A 379 11.73 -26.98 29.30
C HIS A 379 12.12 -28.21 30.13
N GLU A 380 11.32 -28.53 31.14
CA GLU A 380 11.54 -29.65 32.06
C GLU A 380 10.18 -30.23 32.48
N THR A 381 10.04 -31.55 32.42
CA THR A 381 8.90 -32.29 32.98
C THR A 381 9.30 -32.91 34.30
N PHE A 382 8.35 -33.11 35.21
CA PHE A 382 8.62 -33.72 36.51
C PHE A 382 7.45 -34.55 36.99
N ALA A 383 7.77 -35.63 37.73
CA ALA A 383 6.81 -36.47 38.41
C ALA A 383 7.43 -36.98 39.71
N TYR A 384 6.74 -36.73 40.83
CA TYR A 384 7.16 -37.12 42.16
C TYR A 384 6.00 -37.80 42.88
N VAL A 385 6.31 -38.91 43.56
CA VAL A 385 5.33 -39.68 44.33
C VAL A 385 5.81 -39.69 45.78
N TYR A 386 4.91 -39.47 46.72
CA TYR A 386 5.22 -39.49 48.14
C TYR A 386 4.24 -40.39 48.87
N GLY A 387 4.73 -41.10 49.86
CA GLY A 387 3.93 -42.09 50.56
C GLY A 387 4.73 -42.85 51.59
N ASN A 388 4.20 -43.99 51.98
CA ASN A 388 4.90 -44.94 52.84
C ASN A 388 5.18 -46.20 52.02
N GLU A 389 6.47 -46.48 51.81
CA GLU A 389 6.96 -47.61 51.03
C GLU A 389 6.55 -48.95 51.67
N GLU A 390 6.70 -49.07 52.99
CA GLU A 390 6.36 -50.29 53.74
C GLU A 390 4.88 -50.64 53.64
N LEU A 391 4.01 -49.64 53.55
CA LEU A 391 2.56 -49.82 53.42
C LEU A 391 2.09 -49.91 51.97
N GLY A 392 2.97 -49.64 50.99
CA GLY A 392 2.62 -49.55 49.57
C GLY A 392 1.54 -48.50 49.28
N ARG A 393 1.45 -47.44 50.09
CA ARG A 393 0.39 -46.43 49.98
C ARG A 393 0.95 -45.09 49.51
N THR A 394 0.52 -44.66 48.33
CA THR A 394 0.71 -43.30 47.84
C THR A 394 -0.15 -42.34 48.66
N ALA A 395 0.49 -41.34 49.28
CA ALA A 395 -0.20 -40.28 50.00
C ALA A 395 -0.53 -39.10 49.08
N PHE A 396 0.42 -38.73 48.19
CA PHE A 396 0.20 -37.73 47.14
C PHE A 396 1.18 -37.91 45.98
N ALA A 397 0.74 -37.48 44.80
CA ALA A 397 1.56 -37.39 43.59
C ALA A 397 1.57 -35.95 43.10
N VAL A 398 2.73 -35.48 42.65
CA VAL A 398 2.94 -34.13 42.11
C VAL A 398 3.64 -34.27 40.79
N PHE A 399 3.02 -33.82 39.71
CA PHE A 399 3.59 -33.97 38.39
C PHE A 399 3.17 -32.82 37.48
N GLY A 400 4.00 -32.50 36.48
CA GLY A 400 3.78 -31.34 35.64
C GLY A 400 4.98 -31.00 34.77
N ALA A 401 5.02 -29.76 34.34
CA ALA A 401 6.08 -29.23 33.51
C ALA A 401 6.36 -27.75 33.82
N THR A 402 7.60 -27.34 33.62
CA THR A 402 8.03 -25.95 33.52
C THR A 402 8.43 -25.66 32.08
N GLY A 403 8.23 -24.43 31.62
CA GLY A 403 8.46 -24.10 30.22
C GLY A 403 7.89 -22.75 29.83
N ASP A 404 7.71 -22.55 28.53
CA ASP A 404 7.07 -21.36 28.01
C ASP A 404 5.59 -21.63 27.75
N PHE A 405 4.77 -21.34 28.75
CA PHE A 405 3.32 -21.49 28.72
C PHE A 405 2.62 -20.13 28.55
N HIS A 406 3.21 -19.17 27.84
CA HIS A 406 2.65 -17.82 27.70
C HIS A 406 1.26 -17.76 27.04
N GLN A 407 0.91 -18.75 26.20
CA GLN A 407 -0.42 -18.88 25.57
C GLN A 407 -1.45 -19.58 26.47
N MET A 408 -1.05 -19.99 27.67
CA MET A 408 -1.90 -20.75 28.58
C MET A 408 -3.05 -19.88 29.11
N THR A 409 -4.26 -20.40 29.02
CA THR A 409 -5.49 -19.79 29.55
C THR A 409 -6.02 -20.62 30.72
N PRO A 410 -6.84 -20.04 31.62
CA PRO A 410 -7.48 -20.80 32.69
C PRO A 410 -8.37 -21.94 32.17
N ASP A 411 -8.84 -21.84 30.92
CA ASP A 411 -9.71 -22.84 30.31
C ASP A 411 -9.04 -24.21 30.17
N LEU A 412 -7.70 -24.28 30.07
CA LEU A 412 -6.99 -25.55 30.04
C LEU A 412 -7.23 -26.36 31.33
N LEU A 413 -7.44 -25.70 32.47
CA LEU A 413 -7.76 -26.42 33.72
C LEU A 413 -9.16 -27.04 33.70
N ASN A 414 -10.04 -26.65 32.77
CA ASN A 414 -11.31 -27.33 32.57
C ASN A 414 -11.13 -28.72 31.93
N GLU A 415 -10.05 -28.92 31.15
CA GLU A 415 -9.70 -30.22 30.56
C GLU A 415 -9.34 -31.27 31.61
N LEU A 416 -8.96 -30.85 32.83
CA LEU A 416 -8.69 -31.78 33.93
C LEU A 416 -9.89 -32.68 34.22
N ARG A 417 -11.09 -32.10 34.28
CA ARG A 417 -12.31 -32.86 34.48
C ARG A 417 -12.57 -33.80 33.31
N HIS A 418 -12.48 -33.26 32.10
CA HIS A 418 -12.75 -34.04 30.89
C HIS A 418 -11.81 -35.25 30.80
N GLY A 419 -10.51 -35.06 31.01
CA GLY A 419 -9.52 -36.15 31.01
C GLY A 419 -9.78 -37.23 32.06
N LEU A 420 -10.24 -36.86 33.26
CA LEU A 420 -10.63 -37.82 34.30
C LEU A 420 -11.87 -38.63 33.87
N GLU A 421 -12.91 -37.96 33.36
CA GLU A 421 -14.14 -38.62 32.88
C GLU A 421 -13.87 -39.55 31.68
N THR A 422 -13.05 -39.11 30.72
CA THR A 422 -12.63 -39.94 29.56
C THR A 422 -11.82 -41.16 29.98
N SER A 423 -11.11 -41.08 31.11
CA SER A 423 -10.39 -42.21 31.72
C SER A 423 -11.31 -43.16 32.49
N GLY A 424 -12.63 -42.95 32.45
CA GLY A 424 -13.62 -43.78 33.13
C GLY A 424 -13.80 -43.48 34.62
N LEU A 425 -13.24 -42.37 35.12
CA LEU A 425 -13.37 -41.95 36.50
C LEU A 425 -14.63 -41.11 36.71
N THR A 426 -15.31 -41.31 37.83
CA THR A 426 -16.52 -40.52 38.14
C THR A 426 -16.12 -39.27 38.91
N VAL A 427 -16.39 -38.10 38.33
CA VAL A 427 -16.17 -36.79 38.97
C VAL A 427 -17.37 -36.42 39.83
N SER A 428 -17.13 -36.10 41.10
CA SER A 428 -18.18 -35.78 42.08
C SER A 428 -18.28 -34.29 42.41
N ALA A 429 -17.19 -33.53 42.28
CA ALA A 429 -17.17 -32.09 42.52
C ALA A 429 -16.04 -31.40 41.75
N GLU A 430 -16.25 -30.13 41.39
CA GLU A 430 -15.21 -29.23 40.88
C GLU A 430 -15.31 -27.86 41.55
N TRP A 431 -14.17 -27.18 41.74
CA TRP A 431 -14.14 -25.80 42.21
C TRP A 431 -12.84 -25.09 41.80
N ASN A 432 -12.91 -23.76 41.68
CA ASN A 432 -11.73 -22.92 41.55
C ASN A 432 -11.13 -22.67 42.94
N ALA A 433 -9.82 -22.83 43.07
CA ALA A 433 -9.09 -22.57 44.30
C ALA A 433 -8.17 -21.36 44.12
N ASP A 434 -7.82 -20.70 45.22
CA ASP A 434 -6.82 -19.64 45.19
C ASP A 434 -5.43 -20.26 44.88
N PRO A 435 -4.74 -19.79 43.83
CA PRO A 435 -3.47 -20.39 43.38
C PRO A 435 -2.27 -20.09 44.31
N GLY A 436 -2.41 -19.19 45.29
CA GLY A 436 -1.35 -18.84 46.23
C GLY A 436 -0.31 -17.87 45.67
N ARG A 437 0.88 -17.82 46.31
CA ARG A 437 1.89 -16.74 46.10
C ARG A 437 2.50 -16.71 44.70
N TYR A 438 2.49 -17.83 43.99
CA TYR A 438 2.97 -17.92 42.61
C TYR A 438 1.95 -17.44 41.59
N GLY A 439 0.72 -17.11 42.02
CA GLY A 439 -0.34 -16.65 41.14
C GLY A 439 -0.74 -17.69 40.09
N GLY A 440 -1.38 -17.21 39.03
CA GLY A 440 -1.93 -18.04 37.97
C GLY A 440 -3.36 -18.49 38.27
N TRP A 441 -3.66 -19.74 37.94
CA TRP A 441 -4.97 -20.34 38.12
C TRP A 441 -4.83 -21.70 38.80
N MET A 442 -5.81 -22.07 39.61
CA MET A 442 -5.88 -23.39 40.24
C MET A 442 -7.32 -23.90 40.23
N LYS A 443 -7.50 -25.14 39.80
CA LYS A 443 -8.80 -25.82 39.77
C LYS A 443 -8.64 -27.20 40.37
N CYS A 444 -9.57 -27.56 41.24
CA CYS A 444 -9.58 -28.84 41.90
C CYS A 444 -10.82 -29.64 41.53
N VAL A 445 -10.65 -30.95 41.40
CA VAL A 445 -11.68 -31.90 41.02
C VAL A 445 -11.62 -33.09 41.97
N THR A 446 -12.74 -33.42 42.61
CA THR A 446 -12.89 -34.66 43.36
C THR A 446 -13.40 -35.75 42.43
N TYR A 447 -12.76 -36.90 42.43
CA TYR A 447 -13.15 -38.05 41.61
C TYR A 447 -13.03 -39.36 42.40
N LYS A 448 -13.70 -40.40 41.90
CA LYS A 448 -13.68 -41.74 42.52
C LYS A 448 -13.24 -42.79 41.50
N PRO A 449 -12.07 -43.43 41.71
CA PRO A 449 -11.70 -44.63 40.97
C PRO A 449 -12.55 -45.83 41.39
N ALA A 450 -12.74 -46.81 40.49
CA ALA A 450 -13.69 -47.91 40.70
C ALA A 450 -13.44 -48.75 41.97
N VAL A 451 -12.19 -48.81 42.46
CA VAL A 451 -11.76 -49.71 43.54
C VAL A 451 -10.99 -48.97 44.65
N SER A 452 -10.98 -47.63 44.67
CA SER A 452 -10.22 -46.86 45.67
C SER A 452 -11.06 -45.83 46.42
N VAL A 453 -10.44 -45.23 47.43
CA VAL A 453 -10.99 -44.07 48.13
C VAL A 453 -11.13 -42.89 47.16
N PRO A 454 -12.11 -41.99 47.36
CA PRO A 454 -12.17 -40.76 46.58
C PRO A 454 -10.84 -39.99 46.66
N GLU A 455 -10.47 -39.36 45.56
CA GLU A 455 -9.23 -38.60 45.40
C GLU A 455 -9.57 -37.18 44.94
N VAL A 456 -8.65 -36.25 45.20
CA VAL A 456 -8.71 -34.87 44.73
C VAL A 456 -7.51 -34.60 43.85
N ALA A 457 -7.76 -34.22 42.60
CA ALA A 457 -6.76 -33.66 41.69
C ALA A 457 -6.89 -32.15 41.66
N CYS A 458 -5.84 -31.44 42.06
CA CYS A 458 -5.74 -29.99 41.95
C CYS A 458 -4.72 -29.64 40.86
N GLY A 459 -5.21 -29.16 39.72
CA GLY A 459 -4.40 -28.63 38.65
C GLY A 459 -4.05 -27.17 38.88
N TRP A 460 -2.80 -26.79 38.60
CA TRP A 460 -2.41 -25.39 38.49
C TRP A 460 -1.87 -25.09 37.10
N ALA A 461 -2.01 -23.83 36.72
CA ALA A 461 -1.53 -23.29 35.47
C ALA A 461 -1.07 -21.86 35.71
N ASP A 462 0.14 -21.55 35.28
CA ASP A 462 0.61 -20.19 35.08
C ASP A 462 1.39 -20.11 33.76
N LYS A 463 1.93 -18.94 33.42
CA LYS A 463 2.65 -18.73 32.16
C LYS A 463 4.02 -19.41 32.07
N GLY A 464 4.52 -20.00 33.16
CA GLY A 464 5.83 -20.63 33.27
C GLY A 464 5.84 -22.05 33.84
N SER A 465 4.72 -22.50 34.40
CA SER A 465 4.55 -23.86 34.90
C SER A 465 3.09 -24.31 34.83
N MET A 466 2.90 -25.61 34.70
CA MET A 466 1.63 -26.25 34.91
C MET A 466 1.82 -27.62 35.55
N GLY A 467 0.81 -28.11 36.25
CA GLY A 467 0.88 -29.43 36.83
C GLY A 467 -0.36 -29.79 37.60
N ILE A 468 -0.35 -30.98 38.19
CA ILE A 468 -1.44 -31.54 38.97
C ILE A 468 -0.85 -32.12 40.26
N VAL A 469 -1.55 -31.88 41.36
CA VAL A 469 -1.34 -32.57 42.63
C VAL A 469 -2.53 -33.49 42.88
N ILE A 470 -2.27 -34.78 43.07
CA ILE A 470 -3.28 -35.77 43.45
C ILE A 470 -3.11 -36.11 44.91
N THR A 471 -4.20 -36.06 45.67
CA THR A 471 -4.24 -36.40 47.11
C THR A 471 -5.45 -37.27 47.42
N ALA A 472 -5.36 -38.14 48.43
CA ALA A 472 -6.53 -38.87 48.91
C ALA A 472 -7.52 -37.95 49.63
N ASP A 473 -8.81 -38.09 49.34
CA ASP A 473 -9.87 -37.39 50.08
C ASP A 473 -10.06 -38.07 51.43
N ARG A 474 -9.72 -37.35 52.52
CA ARG A 474 -9.83 -37.88 53.89
C ARG A 474 -11.25 -37.80 54.47
N GLY A 475 -12.27 -37.57 53.64
CA GLY A 475 -13.67 -37.76 54.03
C GLY A 475 -14.24 -36.66 54.92
N SER A 476 -13.53 -35.55 55.10
CA SER A 476 -14.07 -34.32 55.69
C SER A 476 -14.93 -33.60 54.66
N GLY A 477 -16.05 -34.22 54.29
CA GLY A 477 -16.99 -33.70 53.30
C GLY A 477 -17.40 -32.25 53.61
N GLY A 478 -17.48 -31.42 52.57
CA GLY A 478 -17.86 -30.01 52.68
C GLY A 478 -16.76 -29.02 52.25
N SER A 479 -16.85 -27.77 52.71
CA SER A 479 -15.87 -26.71 52.40
C SER A 479 -14.50 -26.95 53.07
N VAL A 480 -14.47 -27.58 54.24
CA VAL A 480 -13.24 -27.82 55.02
C VAL A 480 -12.29 -28.79 54.31
N GLY A 481 -12.80 -29.92 53.79
CA GLY A 481 -11.98 -30.85 53.01
C GLY A 481 -11.46 -30.24 51.70
N ARG A 482 -12.30 -29.44 51.02
CA ARG A 482 -11.91 -28.76 49.77
C ARG A 482 -10.77 -27.76 49.98
N ASN A 483 -10.81 -26.99 51.05
CA ASN A 483 -9.74 -26.05 51.36
C ASN A 483 -8.43 -26.77 51.73
N SER A 484 -8.52 -27.85 52.50
CA SER A 484 -7.35 -28.67 52.88
C SER A 484 -6.62 -29.28 51.67
N ALA A 485 -7.36 -29.80 50.69
CA ALA A 485 -6.76 -30.34 49.46
C ALA A 485 -6.09 -29.26 48.61
N ALA A 486 -6.72 -28.08 48.49
CA ALA A 486 -6.13 -26.93 47.80
C ALA A 486 -4.87 -26.42 48.52
N ASP A 487 -4.87 -26.37 49.86
CA ASP A 487 -3.71 -26.00 50.67
C ASP A 487 -2.55 -26.98 50.48
N ALA A 488 -2.82 -28.29 50.49
CA ALA A 488 -1.83 -29.31 50.22
C ALA A 488 -1.25 -29.18 48.80
N ALA A 489 -2.09 -28.93 47.81
CA ALA A 489 -1.65 -28.71 46.43
C ALA A 489 -0.76 -27.46 46.29
N ARG A 490 -1.11 -26.37 46.98
CA ARG A 490 -0.28 -25.16 47.04
C ARG A 490 1.07 -25.42 47.68
N GLN A 491 1.11 -26.07 48.84
CA GLN A 491 2.35 -26.40 49.53
C GLN A 491 3.25 -27.31 48.69
N ALA A 492 2.66 -28.32 48.03
CA ALA A 492 3.37 -29.20 47.12
C ALA A 492 3.95 -28.44 45.92
N ARG A 493 3.16 -27.59 45.26
CA ARG A 493 3.63 -26.71 44.17
C ARG A 493 4.78 -25.83 44.64
N GLU A 494 4.64 -25.17 45.79
CA GLU A 494 5.64 -24.26 46.34
C GLU A 494 6.93 -24.96 46.78
N ALA A 495 6.85 -26.22 47.21
CA ALA A 495 8.00 -27.02 47.58
C ALA A 495 8.78 -27.56 46.36
N VAL A 496 8.06 -27.86 45.27
CA VAL A 496 8.65 -28.43 44.04
C VAL A 496 9.14 -27.35 43.09
N LEU A 497 8.41 -26.24 42.96
CA LEU A 497 8.75 -25.14 42.06
C LEU A 497 9.50 -24.03 42.80
N HIS A 498 10.69 -23.73 42.30
CA HIS A 498 11.53 -22.65 42.79
C HIS A 498 11.60 -21.57 41.73
N ARG A 499 11.10 -20.37 42.04
CA ARG A 499 11.23 -19.23 41.13
C ARG A 499 12.73 -18.93 41.02
N GLY A 500 13.27 -18.96 39.80
CA GLY A 500 14.69 -18.72 39.61
C GLY A 500 15.07 -17.41 40.28
N ALA A 501 16.01 -17.44 41.23
CA ALA A 501 16.71 -16.24 41.63
C ALA A 501 17.25 -15.62 40.34
N GLU A 502 17.04 -14.32 40.13
CA GLU A 502 17.71 -13.58 39.06
C GLU A 502 19.15 -14.08 39.02
N ARG A 503 19.51 -14.85 37.98
CA ARG A 503 20.94 -15.06 37.72
C ARG A 503 21.47 -13.65 37.56
N PRO A 504 22.41 -13.16 38.40
CA PRO A 504 23.08 -11.91 38.10
C PRO A 504 23.60 -12.09 36.68
N GLY A 505 23.11 -11.24 35.77
CA GLY A 505 23.50 -11.33 34.37
C GLY A 505 25.03 -11.29 34.28
N PRO A 506 25.65 -11.89 33.25
CA PRO A 506 27.07 -11.67 33.03
C PRO A 506 27.29 -10.17 32.98
N GLU A 507 28.14 -9.64 33.87
CA GLU A 507 28.67 -8.30 33.73
C GLU A 507 29.31 -8.23 32.34
N VAL A 508 28.71 -7.42 31.45
CA VAL A 508 29.25 -7.09 30.13
C VAL A 508 30.08 -5.82 30.26
#